data_AF-A0A2V0NYC8-F1
#
_entry.id   AF-A0A2V0NYC8-F1
#
_cell.length_a   1.000
_cell.length_b   1.000
_cell.length_c   1.000
_cell.angle_alpha   90.00
_cell.angle_beta   90.00
_cell.angle_gamma   90.00
#
_symmetry.space_group_name_H-M   'P 1'
#
loop_
_entity.id
_entity.type
_entity.pdbx_description
1 polymer ?
#
loop_
_entity_poly.entity_id
_entity_poly.type
_entity_poly.pdbx_seq_one_letter_code
_entity_poly.pdbx_strand_id
1 'polypeptide(L)'
;MLCALTGAAIWLLVATYWELPVSTTHSIVGGVMGFALVYGGPSAVVWNKRISEFPFVSGVLAIVLSWFVSPVLAGLISSGQWRRRRARGRRRRWPWRGPRRAWDRARQQRRPRRQGRRRRAPQQIGATHLDLPCPVKSGWGGLAK
;
A
#
# COMPACT_ATOMS: atom_id res chain seq x y z
N MET A 1 20.63 -23.42 -0.82
CA MET A 1 19.82 -22.18 -0.98
C MET A 1 18.32 -22.46 -1.16
N LEU A 2 17.90 -23.41 -1.99
CA LEU A 2 16.47 -23.79 -2.12
C LEU A 2 15.81 -24.17 -0.77
N CYS A 3 16.52 -24.90 0.10
CA CYS A 3 16.01 -25.26 1.44
C CYS A 3 15.72 -24.05 2.33
N ALA A 4 16.55 -23.00 2.26
CA ALA A 4 16.35 -21.78 3.04
C ALA A 4 15.14 -20.98 2.54
N LEU A 5 14.95 -20.91 1.21
CA LEU A 5 13.79 -20.23 0.61
C LEU A 5 12.49 -20.96 0.88
N THR A 6 12.48 -22.28 0.75
CA THR A 6 11.28 -23.11 1.02
C THR A 6 10.89 -23.06 2.49
N GLY A 7 11.85 -23.17 3.42
CA GLY A 7 11.60 -23.01 4.85
C GLY A 7 11.05 -21.62 5.21
N ALA A 8 11.66 -20.55 4.68
CA ALA A 8 11.16 -19.19 4.88
C ALA A 8 9.76 -18.98 4.26
N ALA A 9 9.51 -19.52 3.07
CA ALA A 9 8.21 -19.41 2.40
C ALA A 9 7.10 -20.13 3.18
N ILE A 10 7.35 -21.35 3.65
CA ILE A 10 6.39 -22.11 4.48
C ILE A 10 6.05 -21.31 5.74
N TRP A 11 7.06 -20.78 6.43
CA TRP A 11 6.84 -19.95 7.62
C TRP A 11 6.01 -18.70 7.34
N LEU A 12 6.32 -17.99 6.26
CA LEU A 12 5.58 -16.79 5.86
C LEU A 12 4.14 -17.09 5.45
N LEU A 13 3.88 -18.21 4.78
CA LEU A 13 2.52 -18.65 4.44
C LEU A 13 1.70 -18.94 5.70
N VAL A 14 2.28 -19.64 6.66
CA VAL A 14 1.64 -19.94 7.96
C VAL A 14 1.35 -18.64 8.72
N ALA A 15 2.32 -17.73 8.79
CA ALA A 15 2.13 -16.45 9.47
C ALA A 15 1.06 -15.57 8.80
N THR A 16 0.98 -15.62 7.47
CA THR A 16 -0.04 -14.89 6.70
C THR A 16 -1.42 -15.48 6.94
N TYR A 17 -1.53 -16.82 7.04
CA TYR A 17 -2.79 -17.48 7.37
C TYR A 17 -3.33 -17.06 8.75
N TRP A 18 -2.44 -16.81 9.71
CA TRP A 18 -2.80 -16.28 11.03
C TRP A 18 -2.80 -14.75 11.12
N GLU A 19 -2.68 -14.03 10.00
CA GLU A 19 -2.68 -12.56 9.93
C GLU A 19 -1.64 -11.89 10.85
N LEU A 20 -0.53 -12.59 11.13
CA LEU A 20 0.52 -12.09 12.01
C LEU A 20 1.52 -11.21 11.24
N PRO A 21 1.81 -9.98 11.72
CA PRO A 21 2.82 -9.13 11.11
C PRO A 21 4.22 -9.66 11.42
N VAL A 22 4.76 -10.49 10.53
CA VAL A 22 6.09 -11.09 10.65
C VAL A 22 7.15 -10.41 9.79
N SER A 23 8.40 -10.51 10.21
CA SER A 23 9.55 -9.99 9.47
C SER A 23 10.09 -11.03 8.49
N THR A 24 10.00 -10.73 7.20
CA THR A 24 10.55 -11.59 6.12
C THR A 24 12.08 -11.68 6.17
N THR A 25 12.76 -10.63 6.64
CA THR A 25 14.23 -10.62 6.79
C THR A 25 14.71 -11.61 7.84
N HIS A 26 14.04 -11.67 9.00
CA HIS A 26 14.37 -12.66 10.03
C HIS A 26 14.10 -14.08 9.56
N SER A 27 13.02 -14.26 8.79
CA SER A 27 12.63 -15.57 8.26
C SER A 27 13.69 -16.14 7.31
N ILE A 28 14.20 -15.33 6.37
CA ILE A 28 15.23 -15.79 5.43
C ILE A 28 16.61 -15.94 6.10
N VAL A 29 16.99 -15.01 6.99
CA VAL A 29 18.26 -15.09 7.73
C VAL A 29 18.28 -16.34 8.61
N GLY A 30 17.18 -16.63 9.31
CA GLY A 30 17.01 -17.87 10.09
C GLY A 30 17.08 -19.13 9.22
N GLY A 31 16.44 -19.13 8.06
CA GLY A 31 16.49 -20.25 7.11
C GLY A 31 17.91 -20.51 6.56
N VAL A 32 18.66 -19.46 6.23
CA VAL A 32 20.06 -19.58 5.79
C VAL A 32 20.96 -20.03 6.93
N MET A 33 20.79 -19.50 8.14
CA MET A 33 21.53 -19.95 9.32
C MET A 33 21.26 -21.42 9.65
N GLY A 34 20.00 -21.85 9.64
CA GLY A 34 19.63 -23.24 9.87
C GLY A 34 20.25 -24.19 8.84
N PHE A 35 20.22 -23.82 7.56
CA PHE A 35 20.89 -24.59 6.51
C PHE A 35 22.41 -24.67 6.73
N ALA A 36 23.06 -23.55 7.06
CA ALA A 36 24.51 -23.51 7.32
C ALA A 36 24.91 -24.40 8.50
N LEU A 37 24.10 -24.41 9.58
CA LEU A 37 24.33 -25.24 10.75
C LEU A 37 24.17 -26.73 10.46
N VAL A 38 23.16 -27.12 9.67
CA VAL A 38 22.95 -28.53 9.32
C VAL A 38 24.01 -29.03 8.33
N TYR A 39 24.37 -28.22 7.35
CA TYR A 39 25.32 -28.62 6.30
C TYR A 39 26.77 -28.63 6.79
N GLY A 40 27.20 -27.58 7.49
CA GLY A 40 28.61 -27.38 7.85
C GLY A 40 28.88 -27.26 9.35
N GLY A 41 27.87 -27.52 10.18
CA GLY A 41 28.00 -27.43 11.63
C GLY A 41 28.16 -25.99 12.16
N PRO A 42 28.46 -25.83 13.46
CA PRO A 42 28.64 -24.53 14.09
C PRO A 42 29.79 -23.70 13.51
N SER A 43 30.80 -24.36 12.94
CA SER A 43 31.98 -23.71 12.36
C SER A 43 31.71 -23.07 10.99
N ALA A 44 30.65 -23.46 10.30
CA ALA A 44 30.27 -22.87 9.01
C ALA A 44 29.60 -21.49 9.17
N VAL A 45 29.18 -21.12 10.38
CA VAL A 45 28.56 -19.83 10.67
C VAL A 45 29.58 -18.89 11.29
N VAL A 46 29.76 -17.72 10.68
CA VAL A 46 30.58 -16.65 11.26
C VAL A 46 29.78 -15.93 12.33
N TRP A 47 29.98 -16.31 13.59
CA TRP A 47 29.25 -15.75 14.73
C TRP A 47 29.72 -14.34 15.10
N ASN A 48 31.03 -14.21 15.32
CA ASN A 48 31.66 -12.96 15.72
C ASN A 48 33.07 -12.87 15.10
N LYS A 49 33.22 -11.97 14.13
CA LYS A 49 34.51 -11.61 13.56
C LYS A 49 34.75 -10.13 13.85
N ARG A 50 35.80 -9.81 14.61
CA ARG A 50 36.20 -8.41 14.79
C ARG A 50 36.89 -7.91 13.52
N ILE A 51 36.50 -6.71 13.10
CA ILE A 51 37.09 -6.00 11.96
C ILE A 51 37.54 -4.62 12.48
N SER A 52 38.64 -4.10 11.95
CA SER A 52 39.20 -2.78 12.30
C SER A 52 38.35 -1.60 11.81
N GLU A 53 37.47 -1.83 10.83
CA GLU A 53 36.58 -0.80 10.26
C GLU A 53 35.16 -0.91 10.80
N PHE A 54 34.43 0.22 10.82
CA PHE A 54 33.02 0.25 11.23
C PHE A 54 32.15 -0.53 10.22
N PRO A 55 31.32 -1.50 10.65
CA PRO A 55 31.02 -1.92 12.03
C PRO A 55 32.12 -2.79 12.66
N PHE A 56 32.54 -2.46 13.90
CA PHE A 56 33.62 -3.11 14.67
C PHE A 56 33.45 -4.63 14.91
N VAL A 57 32.30 -5.19 14.51
CA VAL A 57 31.98 -6.61 14.53
C VAL A 57 31.30 -7.00 13.22
N SER A 58 31.53 -8.23 12.79
CA SER A 58 30.96 -8.84 11.59
C SER A 58 30.47 -10.25 11.86
N GLY A 59 29.61 -10.75 10.98
CA GLY A 59 28.88 -12.00 11.15
C GLY A 59 27.47 -11.79 11.70
N VAL A 60 26.92 -12.84 12.31
CA VAL A 60 25.55 -12.85 12.83
C VAL A 60 25.35 -11.76 13.89
N LEU A 61 26.35 -11.49 14.73
CA LEU A 61 26.26 -10.46 15.76
C LEU A 61 26.00 -9.05 15.18
N ALA A 62 26.64 -8.70 14.07
CA ALA A 62 26.44 -7.40 13.43
C ALA A 62 25.00 -7.25 12.90
N ILE A 63 24.45 -8.33 12.35
CA ILE A 63 23.06 -8.38 11.87
C ILE A 63 22.10 -8.16 13.04
N VAL A 64 22.29 -8.88 14.15
CA VAL A 64 21.44 -8.74 15.35
C VAL A 64 21.51 -7.32 15.91
N LEU A 65 22.71 -6.75 16.03
CA LEU A 65 22.88 -5.36 16.49
C LEU A 65 22.14 -4.37 15.58
N SER A 66 22.19 -4.56 14.26
CA SER A 66 21.51 -3.68 13.30
C SER A 66 19.98 -3.64 13.51
N TRP A 67 19.37 -4.77 13.90
CA TRP A 67 17.93 -4.87 14.14
C TRP A 67 17.44 -4.02 15.31
N PHE A 68 18.32 -3.73 16.28
CA PHE A 68 18.00 -2.86 17.41
C PHE A 68 18.40 -1.41 17.15
N VAL A 69 19.54 -1.18 16.50
CA VAL A 69 20.04 0.17 16.23
C VAL A 69 19.08 0.94 15.30
N SER A 70 18.53 0.31 14.26
CA SER A 70 17.65 0.99 13.31
C SER A 70 16.33 1.50 13.92
N PRO A 71 15.55 0.69 14.66
CA PRO A 71 14.33 1.18 15.32
C PRO A 71 14.60 2.25 16.38
N VAL A 72 15.70 2.13 17.14
CA VAL A 72 16.07 3.12 18.16
C VAL A 72 16.38 4.46 17.51
N LEU A 73 17.23 4.49 16.48
CA LEU A 73 17.53 5.72 15.74
C LEU A 73 16.28 6.31 15.09
N ALA A 74 15.43 5.47 14.48
CA ALA A 74 14.15 5.91 13.92
C ALA A 74 13.22 6.53 15.00
N GLY A 75 13.16 5.93 16.18
CA GLY A 75 12.40 6.43 17.34
C GLY A 75 12.92 7.78 17.84
N LEU A 76 14.24 7.95 17.93
CA LEU A 76 14.87 9.21 18.33
C LEU A 76 14.60 10.32 17.30
N ILE A 77 14.75 10.04 16.01
CA ILE A 77 14.46 11.02 14.95
C ILE A 77 12.98 11.38 14.94
N SER A 78 12.08 10.40 15.00
CA SER A 78 10.63 10.61 15.03
C SER A 78 10.19 11.44 16.23
N SER A 79 10.69 11.11 17.43
CA SER A 79 10.39 11.87 18.64
C SER A 79 10.92 13.31 18.54
N GLY A 80 12.11 13.52 17.99
CA GLY A 80 12.67 14.84 17.71
C GLY A 80 11.81 15.64 16.73
N GLN A 81 11.37 15.04 15.62
CA GLN A 81 10.46 15.69 14.68
C GLN A 81 9.11 16.02 15.30
N TRP A 82 8.54 15.11 16.10
CA TRP A 82 7.28 15.32 16.78
C TRP A 82 7.34 16.46 17.79
N ARG A 83 8.42 16.53 18.59
CA ARG A 83 8.66 17.65 19.52
C ARG A 83 8.77 18.98 18.77
N ARG A 84 9.52 19.03 17.66
CA ARG A 84 9.62 20.23 16.80
C ARG A 84 8.28 20.63 16.19
N ARG A 85 7.46 19.67 15.74
CA ARG A 85 6.11 19.93 15.22
C ARG A 85 5.19 20.49 16.29
N ARG A 86 5.26 19.99 17.53
CA ARG A 86 4.50 20.51 18.67
C ARG A 86 4.92 21.94 19.04
N ALA A 87 6.22 22.21 19.12
CA ALA A 87 6.74 23.54 19.44
C ALA A 87 6.35 24.60 18.40
N ARG A 88 6.24 24.23 17.12
CA ARG A 88 5.90 25.16 16.04
C ARG A 88 4.41 25.47 15.89
N GLY A 89 3.53 24.94 16.75
CA GLY A 89 2.09 25.26 16.79
C GLY A 89 1.30 25.02 15.48
N ARG A 90 1.94 24.52 14.41
CA ARG A 90 1.30 24.31 13.11
C ARG A 90 0.42 23.08 13.18
N ARG A 91 -0.85 23.29 13.55
CA ARG A 91 -1.97 22.43 13.15
C ARG A 91 -2.10 22.46 11.63
N ARG A 92 -1.18 21.83 10.91
CA ARG A 92 -1.50 21.38 9.55
C ARG A 92 -2.51 20.25 9.74
N ARG A 93 -3.80 20.57 9.58
CA ARG A 93 -4.86 19.56 9.38
C ARG A 93 -4.36 18.67 8.25
N TRP A 94 -3.86 17.48 8.57
CA TRP A 94 -3.41 16.53 7.58
C TRP A 94 -4.62 16.22 6.70
N PRO A 95 -4.63 16.60 5.41
CA PRO A 95 -5.77 16.38 4.55
C PRO A 95 -5.69 14.93 4.06
N TRP A 96 -5.51 13.98 4.98
CA TRP A 96 -5.69 12.57 4.68
C TRP A 96 -7.20 12.34 4.56
N ARG A 97 -7.74 12.80 3.44
CA ARG A 97 -9.07 12.45 2.97
C ARG A 97 -8.95 11.01 2.48
N GLY A 98 -9.18 10.05 3.38
CA GLY A 98 -9.13 8.64 3.01
C GLY A 98 -10.03 8.32 1.80
N PRO A 99 -9.85 7.14 1.17
CA PRO A 99 -10.55 6.74 -0.06
C PRO A 99 -12.08 6.85 0.02
N ARG A 100 -12.63 6.81 1.23
CA ARG A 100 -14.07 6.92 1.51
C ARG A 100 -14.71 8.16 0.86
N ARG A 101 -14.07 9.34 0.91
CA ARG A 101 -14.66 10.56 0.31
C ARG A 101 -14.63 10.57 -1.23
N ALA A 102 -13.75 9.78 -1.85
CA ALA A 102 -13.73 9.61 -3.30
C ALA A 102 -14.83 8.62 -3.74
N TRP A 103 -14.98 7.52 -3.01
CA TRP A 103 -16.09 6.57 -3.17
C TRP A 103 -17.47 7.20 -2.92
N ASP A 104 -17.58 8.09 -1.95
CA ASP A 104 -18.84 8.80 -1.65
C ASP A 104 -19.25 9.74 -2.79
N ARG A 105 -18.29 10.40 -3.44
CA ARG A 105 -18.53 11.23 -4.64
C ARG A 105 -18.92 10.39 -5.86
N ALA A 106 -18.28 9.24 -6.05
CA ALA A 106 -18.64 8.28 -7.10
C ALA A 106 -20.06 7.70 -6.88
N ARG A 107 -20.47 7.48 -5.62
CA ARG A 107 -21.85 7.08 -5.29
C ARG A 107 -22.86 8.20 -5.49
N GLN A 108 -22.51 9.46 -5.21
CA GLN A 108 -23.41 10.60 -5.44
C GLN A 108 -23.65 10.88 -6.93
N GLN A 109 -22.65 10.65 -7.79
CA GLN A 109 -22.82 10.78 -9.25
C GLN A 109 -23.71 9.71 -9.88
N ARG A 110 -23.85 8.54 -9.24
CA ARG A 110 -24.74 7.46 -9.71
C ARG A 110 -26.19 7.61 -9.27
N ARG A 111 -26.56 8.64 -8.49
CA ARG A 111 -27.98 8.91 -8.22
C ARG A 111 -28.60 9.57 -9.45
N PRO A 112 -29.58 8.93 -10.12
CA PRO A 112 -30.25 9.56 -11.24
C PRO A 112 -30.86 10.87 -10.76
N ARG A 113 -30.49 11.98 -11.42
CA ARG A 113 -31.16 13.27 -11.23
C ARG A 113 -32.64 13.02 -11.51
N ARG A 114 -33.46 12.95 -10.45
CA ARG A 114 -34.90 13.23 -10.57
C ARG A 114 -35.01 14.69 -11.00
N GLN A 115 -34.86 14.90 -12.31
CA GLN A 115 -35.05 16.17 -12.96
C GLN A 115 -36.53 16.47 -12.82
N GLY A 116 -36.85 17.36 -11.88
CA GLY A 116 -38.19 17.88 -11.68
C GLY A 116 -38.69 18.42 -13.01
N ARG A 117 -39.55 17.65 -13.66
CA ARG A 117 -40.32 18.05 -14.83
C ARG A 117 -41.27 19.14 -14.35
N ARG A 118 -40.78 20.38 -14.26
CA ARG A 118 -41.62 21.58 -14.16
C ARG A 118 -42.50 21.57 -15.40
N ARG A 119 -43.78 21.26 -15.21
CA ARG A 119 -44.84 21.46 -16.19
C ARG A 119 -44.78 22.92 -16.63
N ARG A 120 -44.36 23.19 -17.86
CA ARG A 120 -44.62 24.47 -18.53
C ARG A 120 -46.03 24.36 -19.12
N ALA A 121 -46.87 25.34 -18.79
CA ALA A 121 -48.21 25.51 -19.33
C ALA A 121 -48.16 25.73 -20.86
N PRO A 122 -49.21 25.35 -21.60
CA PRO A 122 -49.28 25.64 -23.03
C PRO A 122 -49.66 27.10 -23.24
N GLN A 123 -48.79 27.87 -23.88
CA GLN A 123 -49.17 29.14 -24.52
C GLN A 123 -49.46 28.84 -25.99
N GLN A 124 -50.62 29.31 -26.41
CA GLN A 124 -51.26 29.07 -27.69
C GLN A 124 -50.91 30.18 -28.71
N ILE A 125 -50.83 29.78 -29.99
CA ILE A 125 -51.14 30.53 -31.24
C ILE A 125 -50.01 31.30 -31.96
N GLY A 126 -49.89 30.98 -33.27
CA GLY A 126 -49.15 31.69 -34.34
C GLY A 126 -48.20 30.75 -35.09
N ALA A 127 -48.62 29.99 -36.12
CA ALA A 127 -48.55 30.34 -37.56
C ALA A 127 -47.17 30.93 -37.95
N THR A 128 -46.37 30.46 -38.91
CA THR A 128 -46.56 29.66 -40.12
C THR A 128 -45.16 29.43 -40.74
N HIS A 129 -45.04 28.46 -41.65
CA HIS A 129 -44.04 28.36 -42.74
C HIS A 129 -42.61 27.83 -42.45
N LEU A 130 -42.29 26.72 -43.15
CA LEU A 130 -40.99 26.31 -43.73
C LEU A 130 -39.90 25.86 -42.72
N ASP A 131 -39.17 24.74 -42.83
CA ASP A 131 -38.81 23.83 -43.92
C ASP A 131 -38.39 22.46 -43.33
N LEU A 132 -38.66 21.38 -44.07
CA LEU A 132 -37.98 20.07 -43.97
C LEU A 132 -36.52 20.22 -44.48
N PRO A 133 -35.51 19.39 -44.11
CA PRO A 133 -35.59 17.92 -44.11
C PRO A 133 -34.73 17.12 -43.08
N CYS A 134 -35.00 15.81 -43.00
CA CYS A 134 -34.08 14.74 -42.58
C CYS A 134 -32.85 14.64 -43.53
N PRO A 135 -31.84 13.73 -43.40
CA PRO A 135 -31.71 12.52 -42.57
C PRO A 135 -30.29 12.27 -41.96
N VAL A 136 -30.10 11.16 -41.24
CA VAL A 136 -28.89 10.27 -41.16
C VAL A 136 -29.05 9.39 -39.90
N LYS A 137 -29.48 8.12 -40.03
CA LYS A 137 -28.66 6.89 -40.22
C LYS A 137 -27.57 6.74 -39.14
N SER A 138 -27.27 5.62 -38.51
CA SER A 138 -27.74 4.22 -38.46
C SER A 138 -26.68 3.46 -37.64
N GLY A 139 -27.09 2.49 -36.81
CA GLY A 139 -26.19 1.51 -36.16
C GLY A 139 -25.60 2.01 -34.83
N TRP A 140 -25.58 1.24 -33.74
CA TRP A 140 -25.24 -0.16 -33.64
C TRP A 140 -25.92 -0.82 -32.42
N GLY A 141 -26.65 -1.92 -32.66
CA GLY A 141 -26.72 -3.03 -31.71
C GLY A 141 -25.33 -3.70 -31.64
N GLY A 142 -24.88 -4.23 -30.51
CA GLY A 142 -25.49 -5.37 -29.84
C GLY A 142 -24.75 -6.64 -30.27
N LEU A 143 -23.76 -7.05 -29.48
CA LEU A 143 -23.15 -8.39 -29.49
C LEU A 143 -22.35 -8.49 -28.16
N ALA A 144 -22.78 -9.19 -27.11
CA ALA A 144 -23.02 -10.63 -26.99
C ALA A 144 -21.78 -11.45 -27.38
N LYS A 145 -20.85 -11.58 -26.43
CA LYS A 145 -20.14 -12.82 -26.06
C LYS A 145 -19.46 -12.60 -24.70
#